data_AF-A0A950LXF6-F1
#
_entry.id   AF-A0A950LXF6-F1
#
_cell.length_a   1.000
_cell.length_b   1.000
_cell.length_c   1.000
_cell.angle_alpha   90.00
_cell.angle_beta   90.00
_cell.angle_gamma   90.00
#
_symmetry.space_group_name_H-M   'P 1'
#
loop_
_entity.id
_entity.type
_entity.pdbx_description
1 polymer ?
#
loop_
_entity_poly.entity_id
_entity_poly.type
_entity_poly.pdbx_seq_one_letter_code
_entity_poly.pdbx_strand_id
1 'polypeptide(L)'
;MTSTDPTALDAARMTRAQRAALPLSTDVAQALAEQHGVCVRPLAMRRIDTTTGRVEVVPVPCGSTREDQCRPCAEKARRLRMVQCRQGWHLETEPVTDRATPRGDHTALMATRADLLAAYGDCRKAGDEASCEQIAESVADLDTELRARGVRGRLTPLDPPPKPVKRSTRRRQDAPDLPRRPVEHRTLGRVFAGRYRPSTFLTLTLDSYGRVDGDGAAVDPDTYDYRRAARDAIHFPALLDRFWQNTRRCVGWEVQYFGTVEPQQRGAPHFHTAIRGAIPRTELRAITAATYHQVWWPAHDQLLYTDGRLPVWDIRAKGFTDPDTSQPLPTFHQACEELTEPAHVVRFGAQV
;
A
#
# COMPACT_ATOMS: atom_id res chain seq x y z
N MET A 1 -16.66 20.14 43.44
CA MET A 1 -17.82 19.48 42.80
C MET A 1 -18.21 18.31 43.67
N THR A 2 -19.35 18.40 44.33
CA THR A 2 -19.94 17.35 45.19
C THR A 2 -20.26 16.13 44.32
N SER A 3 -19.52 15.05 44.51
CA SER A 3 -19.84 13.73 43.94
C SER A 3 -21.08 13.20 44.64
N THR A 4 -22.23 13.29 43.98
CA THR A 4 -23.45 12.60 44.42
C THR A 4 -23.21 11.11 44.21
N ASP A 5 -23.24 10.32 45.28
CA ASP A 5 -23.13 8.86 45.19
C ASP A 5 -24.27 8.34 44.29
N PRO A 6 -23.98 7.51 43.27
CA PRO A 6 -25.01 6.97 42.41
C PRO A 6 -25.93 6.06 43.24
N THR A 7 -27.23 6.34 43.20
CA THR A 7 -28.24 5.49 43.86
C THR A 7 -28.19 4.11 43.23
N ALA A 8 -27.92 3.07 44.03
CA ALA A 8 -27.89 1.70 43.54
C ALA A 8 -29.27 1.30 43.00
N LEU A 9 -29.31 0.77 41.77
CA LEU A 9 -30.54 0.33 41.12
C LEU A 9 -30.92 -1.08 41.59
N ASP A 10 -32.16 -1.27 42.05
CA ASP A 10 -32.71 -2.59 42.38
C ASP A 10 -33.27 -3.27 41.12
N ALA A 11 -32.43 -4.07 40.46
CA ALA A 11 -32.78 -4.79 39.24
C ALA A 11 -33.97 -5.76 39.41
N ALA A 12 -34.28 -6.21 40.64
CA ALA A 12 -35.39 -7.13 40.90
C ALA A 12 -36.76 -6.43 40.82
N ARG A 13 -36.81 -5.11 41.04
CA ARG A 13 -38.02 -4.30 40.90
C ARG A 13 -38.23 -3.74 39.49
N MET A 14 -37.28 -3.98 38.57
CA MET A 14 -37.33 -3.46 37.22
C MET A 14 -38.05 -4.41 36.25
N THR A 15 -38.94 -3.84 35.46
CA THR A 15 -39.54 -4.52 34.29
C THR A 15 -38.47 -4.86 33.26
N ARG A 16 -38.78 -5.78 32.33
CA ARG A 16 -37.87 -6.13 31.22
C ARG A 16 -37.52 -4.91 30.35
N ALA A 17 -38.49 -4.04 30.08
CA ALA A 17 -38.28 -2.83 29.29
C ALA A 17 -37.32 -1.84 30.00
N GLN A 18 -37.48 -1.67 31.32
CA GLN A 18 -36.58 -0.83 32.11
C GLN A 18 -35.14 -1.39 32.15
N ARG A 19 -34.97 -2.72 32.25
CA ARG A 19 -33.64 -3.35 32.20
C ARG A 19 -32.99 -3.24 30.81
N ALA A 20 -33.78 -3.38 29.74
CA ALA A 20 -33.29 -3.24 28.37
C ALA A 20 -32.86 -1.80 28.03
N ALA A 21 -33.36 -0.79 28.76
CA ALA A 21 -32.96 0.60 28.60
C ALA A 21 -31.65 0.96 29.34
N LEU A 22 -31.12 0.07 30.19
CA LEU A 22 -29.84 0.28 30.85
C LEU A 22 -28.68 0.10 29.86
N PRO A 23 -27.55 0.81 30.04
CA PRO A 23 -26.38 0.66 29.17
C PRO A 23 -25.85 -0.77 29.16
N LEU A 24 -25.45 -1.25 27.98
CA LEU A 24 -24.70 -2.49 27.88
C LEU A 24 -23.28 -2.28 28.41
N SER A 25 -22.66 -3.34 28.93
CA SER A 25 -21.25 -3.29 29.36
C SER A 25 -20.31 -2.88 28.22
N THR A 26 -20.64 -3.24 26.98
CA THR A 26 -19.93 -2.83 25.76
C THR A 26 -19.99 -1.33 25.53
N ASP A 27 -21.15 -0.71 25.75
CA ASP A 27 -21.34 0.73 25.52
C ASP A 27 -20.58 1.53 26.57
N VAL A 28 -20.57 1.06 27.82
CA VAL A 28 -19.77 1.65 28.90
C VAL A 28 -18.27 1.53 28.61
N ALA A 29 -17.81 0.36 28.15
CA ALA A 29 -16.42 0.16 27.78
C ALA A 29 -16.00 1.03 26.58
N GLN A 30 -16.87 1.18 25.59
CA GLN A 30 -16.66 2.08 24.45
C GLN A 30 -16.55 3.54 24.92
N ALA A 31 -17.49 4.02 25.74
CA ALA A 31 -17.47 5.38 26.27
C ALA A 31 -16.20 5.66 27.08
N LEU A 32 -15.76 4.70 27.91
CA LEU A 32 -14.51 4.80 28.67
C LEU A 32 -13.29 4.85 27.73
N ALA A 33 -13.26 4.01 26.69
CA ALA A 33 -12.19 4.04 25.69
C ALA A 33 -12.13 5.39 24.97
N GLU A 34 -13.27 5.97 24.60
CA GLU A 34 -13.32 7.31 24.00
C GLU A 34 -12.80 8.38 24.94
N GLN A 35 -13.20 8.36 26.21
CA GLN A 35 -12.76 9.31 27.23
C GLN A 35 -11.23 9.30 27.40
N HIS A 36 -10.60 8.13 27.31
CA HIS A 36 -9.15 7.98 27.42
C HIS A 36 -8.41 8.08 26.07
N GLY A 37 -9.10 8.34 24.96
CA GLY A 37 -8.50 8.41 23.63
C GLY A 37 -7.96 7.07 23.12
N VAL A 38 -8.53 5.96 23.59
CA VAL A 38 -8.20 4.58 23.19
C VAL A 38 -9.13 4.13 22.06
N CYS A 39 -8.61 3.32 21.13
CA CYS A 39 -9.39 2.82 20.00
C CYS A 39 -10.60 1.97 20.44
N VAL A 40 -11.80 2.32 19.97
CA VAL A 40 -13.05 1.60 20.26
C VAL A 40 -13.28 0.37 19.39
N ARG A 41 -12.54 0.24 18.29
CA ARG A 41 -12.63 -0.87 17.33
C ARG A 41 -11.27 -1.53 17.09
N PRO A 42 -10.61 -2.11 18.10
CA PRO A 42 -9.30 -2.70 17.90
C PRO A 42 -9.37 -3.87 16.91
N LEU A 43 -8.36 -3.99 16.05
CA LEU A 43 -8.20 -5.13 15.16
C LEU A 43 -7.34 -6.19 15.85
N ALA A 44 -7.78 -7.44 15.83
CA ALA A 44 -7.01 -8.56 16.35
C ALA A 44 -5.94 -8.96 15.32
N MET A 45 -4.68 -8.61 15.60
CA MET A 45 -3.56 -8.98 14.73
C MET A 45 -2.75 -10.12 15.33
N ARG A 46 -2.42 -11.12 14.50
CA ARG A 46 -1.48 -12.18 14.86
C ARG A 46 -0.05 -11.64 14.79
N ARG A 47 0.62 -11.59 15.94
CA ARG A 47 2.06 -11.37 16.05
C ARG A 47 2.75 -12.72 16.13
N ILE A 48 3.70 -12.97 15.23
CA ILE A 48 4.52 -14.18 15.23
C ILE A 48 5.91 -13.75 15.65
N ASP A 49 6.40 -14.33 16.74
CA ASP A 49 7.81 -14.23 17.11
C ASP A 49 8.63 -15.06 16.11
N THR A 50 9.51 -14.39 15.36
CA THR A 50 10.31 -15.02 14.31
C THR A 50 11.43 -15.92 14.83
N THR A 51 11.76 -15.82 16.12
CA THR A 51 12.80 -16.63 16.77
C THR A 51 12.18 -17.84 17.46
N THR A 52 11.07 -17.67 18.18
CA THR A 52 10.44 -18.77 18.94
C THR A 52 9.28 -19.46 18.23
N GLY A 53 8.76 -18.86 17.14
CA GLY A 53 7.55 -19.34 16.44
C GLY A 53 6.26 -19.09 17.21
N ARG A 54 6.32 -18.46 18.40
CA ARG A 54 5.14 -18.22 19.23
C ARG A 54 4.18 -17.24 18.54
N VAL A 55 2.90 -17.63 18.50
CA VAL A 55 1.82 -16.82 17.95
C VAL A 55 1.03 -16.18 19.09
N GLU A 56 0.91 -14.86 19.07
CA GLU A 56 0.09 -14.10 20.01
C GLU A 56 -0.92 -13.23 19.23
N VAL A 57 -2.14 -13.09 19.73
CA VAL A 57 -3.13 -12.16 19.17
C VAL A 57 -3.07 -10.86 19.96
N VAL A 58 -2.64 -9.79 19.32
CA VAL A 58 -2.47 -8.47 19.94
C VAL A 58 -3.51 -7.50 19.36
N PRO A 59 -4.24 -6.74 20.19
CA PRO A 59 -5.13 -5.70 19.71
C PRO A 59 -4.30 -4.53 19.17
N VAL A 60 -4.59 -4.11 17.93
CA VAL A 60 -4.02 -2.88 17.35
C VAL A 60 -5.13 -1.85 17.10
N PRO A 61 -4.84 -0.54 17.21
CA PRO A 61 -5.81 0.49 16.84
C PRO A 61 -6.28 0.32 15.39
N CYS A 62 -7.58 0.52 15.12
CA CYS A 62 -8.12 0.41 13.75
C CYS A 62 -7.50 1.40 12.75
N GLY A 63 -6.97 2.53 13.23
CA GLY A 63 -6.40 3.56 12.37
C GLY A 63 -7.42 4.31 11.50
N SER A 64 -8.73 4.15 11.77
CA SER A 64 -9.77 4.86 11.01
C SER A 64 -9.59 6.37 11.13
N THR A 65 -9.64 7.06 9.99
CA THR A 65 -9.63 8.52 9.89
C THR A 65 -11.02 9.14 9.96
N ARG A 66 -12.06 8.30 10.09
CA ARG A 66 -13.47 8.66 10.13
C ARG A 66 -13.98 8.74 11.57
N GLU A 67 -14.43 9.92 11.98
CA GLU A 67 -14.86 10.17 13.36
C GLU A 67 -16.10 9.35 13.74
N ASP A 68 -17.04 9.18 12.80
CA ASP A 68 -18.23 8.32 12.93
C ASP A 68 -17.90 6.85 13.16
N GLN A 69 -16.71 6.41 12.75
CA GLN A 69 -16.25 5.04 12.92
C GLN A 69 -15.44 4.82 14.19
N CYS A 70 -14.56 5.76 14.53
CA CYS A 70 -13.70 5.71 15.71
C CYS A 70 -13.11 7.09 15.99
N ARG A 71 -13.80 7.89 16.81
CA ARG A 71 -13.35 9.24 17.19
C ARG A 71 -11.91 9.29 17.73
N PRO A 72 -11.46 8.41 18.64
CA PRO A 72 -10.08 8.45 19.15
C PRO A 72 -9.01 8.28 18.08
N CYS A 73 -9.20 7.34 17.13
CA CYS A 73 -8.26 7.15 16.04
C CYS A 73 -8.28 8.32 15.04
N ALA A 74 -9.47 8.84 14.72
CA ALA A 74 -9.62 9.99 13.83
C ALA A 74 -8.96 11.24 14.41
N GLU A 75 -9.16 11.52 15.71
CA GLU A 75 -8.50 12.62 16.41
C GLU A 75 -6.98 12.47 16.41
N LYS A 76 -6.47 11.26 16.71
CA LYS A 76 -5.03 10.97 16.65
C LYS A 76 -4.46 11.22 15.25
N ALA A 77 -5.14 10.76 14.20
CA ALA A 77 -4.74 10.99 12.82
C ALA A 77 -4.75 12.49 12.47
N ARG A 78 -5.80 13.23 12.86
CA ARG A 78 -5.89 14.68 12.67
C ARG A 78 -4.74 15.42 13.36
N ARG A 79 -4.45 15.10 14.62
CA ARG A 79 -3.32 15.70 15.38
C ARG A 79 -1.98 15.38 14.71
N LEU A 80 -1.77 14.15 14.25
CA LEU A 80 -0.57 13.78 13.50
C LEU A 80 -0.43 14.61 12.22
N ARG A 81 -1.50 14.81 11.45
CA ARG A 81 -1.47 15.64 10.24
C ARG A 81 -1.17 17.11 10.54
N MET A 82 -1.72 17.66 11.63
CA MET A 82 -1.39 19.01 12.09
C MET A 82 0.10 19.15 12.42
N VAL A 83 0.66 18.18 13.12
CA VAL A 83 2.10 18.14 13.45
C VAL A 83 2.94 18.04 12.18
N GLN A 84 2.61 17.13 11.27
CA GLN A 84 3.32 16.98 9.99
C GLN A 84 3.24 18.25 9.12
N CYS A 85 2.10 18.95 9.14
CA CYS A 85 1.95 20.21 8.43
C CYS A 85 2.86 21.30 9.04
N ARG A 86 2.79 21.48 10.37
CA ARG A 86 3.56 22.48 11.11
C ARG A 86 5.08 22.22 11.07
N GLN A 87 5.50 20.98 11.29
CA GLN A 87 6.91 20.60 11.48
C GLN A 87 7.56 20.04 10.21
N GLY A 88 6.78 19.74 9.16
CA GLY A 88 7.29 19.18 7.91
C GLY A 88 6.95 20.07 6.71
N TRP A 89 5.65 20.26 6.44
CA TRP A 89 5.18 20.94 5.22
C TRP A 89 5.66 22.39 5.09
N HIS A 90 5.70 23.11 6.21
CA HIS A 90 6.12 24.50 6.28
C HIS A 90 7.61 24.69 6.57
N LEU A 91 8.42 23.63 6.54
CA LEU A 91 9.88 23.79 6.69
C LEU A 91 10.43 24.69 5.58
N GLU A 92 11.41 25.51 5.96
CA GLU A 92 12.11 26.41 5.06
C GLU A 92 13.45 25.86 4.57
N THR A 93 13.93 24.83 5.27
CA THR A 93 15.18 24.11 5.00
C THR A 93 14.88 22.63 4.81
N GLU A 94 15.73 21.95 4.04
CA GLU A 94 15.63 20.50 3.90
C GLU A 94 15.79 19.83 5.27
N PRO A 95 14.99 18.79 5.58
CA PRO A 95 15.22 18.01 6.78
C PRO A 95 16.58 17.33 6.69
N VAL A 96 17.41 17.51 7.71
CA VAL A 96 18.71 16.84 7.77
C VAL A 96 18.49 15.36 8.02
N THR A 97 18.81 14.54 7.01
CA THR A 97 18.81 13.07 7.10
C THR A 97 20.21 12.52 6.94
N ASP A 98 21.13 13.00 7.78
CA ASP A 98 22.50 12.51 7.78
C ASP A 98 22.55 11.10 8.36
N ARG A 99 22.92 10.14 7.52
CA ARG A 99 23.18 8.77 7.95
C ARG A 99 24.62 8.70 8.43
N ALA A 100 24.83 8.03 9.57
CA ALA A 100 26.18 7.71 10.01
C ALA A 100 26.93 6.96 8.91
N THR A 101 28.17 7.35 8.65
CA THR A 101 29.03 6.65 7.70
C THR A 101 29.30 5.24 8.25
N PRO A 102 29.22 4.17 7.42
CA PRO A 102 29.59 2.83 7.84
C PRO A 102 31.02 2.84 8.39
N ARG A 103 31.20 2.24 9.56
CA ARG A 103 32.51 2.08 10.18
C ARG A 103 33.22 0.86 9.58
N GLY A 104 34.53 0.74 9.80
CA GLY A 104 35.33 -0.37 9.28
C GLY A 104 34.86 -1.75 9.75
N ASP A 105 34.33 -1.82 10.97
CA ASP A 105 33.73 -3.03 11.56
C ASP A 105 32.45 -3.46 10.82
N HIS A 106 31.64 -2.50 10.35
CA HIS A 106 30.45 -2.79 9.53
C HIS A 106 30.84 -3.37 8.17
N THR A 107 31.82 -2.75 7.51
CA THR A 107 32.26 -3.18 6.18
C THR A 107 32.96 -4.54 6.23
N ALA A 108 33.74 -4.81 7.27
CA ALA A 108 34.40 -6.10 7.45
C ALA A 108 33.38 -7.24 7.63
N LEU A 109 32.42 -7.09 8.55
CA LEU A 109 31.36 -8.09 8.76
C LEU A 109 30.52 -8.30 7.50
N MET A 110 30.19 -7.23 6.77
CA MET A 110 29.44 -7.34 5.52
C MET A 110 30.24 -8.05 4.42
N ALA A 111 31.55 -7.84 4.35
CA ALA A 111 32.43 -8.54 3.42
C ALA A 111 32.47 -10.04 3.74
N THR A 112 32.70 -10.41 5.01
CA THR A 112 32.68 -11.82 5.45
C THR A 112 31.33 -12.48 5.15
N ARG A 113 30.23 -11.76 5.40
CA ARG A 113 28.89 -12.24 5.05
C ARG A 113 28.72 -12.48 3.55
N ALA A 114 29.29 -11.63 2.70
CA ALA A 114 29.24 -11.78 1.24
C ALA A 114 30.06 -13.00 0.79
N ASP A 115 31.22 -13.25 1.40
CA ASP A 115 32.04 -14.44 1.13
C ASP A 115 31.28 -15.73 1.51
N LEU A 116 30.63 -15.74 2.68
CA LEU A 116 29.80 -16.87 3.11
C LEU A 116 28.59 -17.08 2.19
N LEU A 117 27.96 -16.03 1.68
CA LEU A 117 26.88 -16.16 0.70
C LEU A 117 27.38 -16.81 -0.61
N ALA A 118 28.59 -16.47 -1.05
CA ALA A 118 29.19 -17.10 -2.23
C ALA A 118 29.49 -18.58 -1.98
N ALA A 119 30.13 -18.90 -0.85
CA ALA A 119 30.39 -20.27 -0.43
C ALA A 119 29.10 -21.10 -0.30
N TYR A 120 28.05 -20.52 0.29
CA TYR A 120 26.72 -21.13 0.38
C TYR A 120 26.18 -21.50 -1.00
N GLY A 121 26.28 -20.58 -1.97
CA GLY A 121 25.85 -20.82 -3.34
C GLY A 121 26.61 -21.98 -4.02
N ASP A 122 27.88 -22.17 -3.70
CA ASP A 122 28.68 -23.28 -4.24
C ASP A 122 28.37 -24.62 -3.54
N CYS A 123 28.19 -24.63 -2.21
CA CYS A 123 27.71 -25.81 -1.48
C CYS A 123 26.32 -26.26 -1.99
N ARG A 124 25.42 -25.31 -2.26
CA ARG A 124 24.09 -25.62 -2.83
C ARG A 124 24.17 -26.27 -4.20
N LYS A 125 25.08 -25.83 -5.06
CA LYS A 125 25.31 -26.45 -6.39
C LYS A 125 25.93 -27.85 -6.25
N ALA A 126 26.81 -28.05 -5.27
CA ALA A 126 27.45 -29.34 -5.01
C ALA A 126 26.52 -30.35 -4.32
N GLY A 127 25.38 -29.89 -3.76
CA GLY A 127 24.46 -30.74 -3.00
C GLY A 127 24.98 -31.08 -1.60
N ASP A 128 25.92 -30.31 -1.07
CA ASP A 128 26.49 -30.51 0.26
C ASP A 128 25.64 -29.81 1.32
N GLU A 129 24.64 -30.53 1.85
CA GLU A 129 23.68 -30.02 2.82
C GLU A 129 24.33 -29.66 4.16
N ALA A 130 25.33 -30.43 4.61
CA ALA A 130 26.00 -30.20 5.89
C ALA A 130 26.78 -28.87 5.89
N SER A 131 27.53 -28.60 4.83
CA SER A 131 28.22 -27.31 4.69
C SER A 131 27.24 -26.15 4.51
N CYS A 132 26.11 -26.35 3.82
CA CYS A 132 25.07 -25.33 3.71
C CYS A 132 24.50 -24.94 5.08
N GLU A 133 24.22 -25.93 5.95
CA GLU A 133 23.70 -25.68 7.29
C GLU A 133 24.69 -24.91 8.16
N GLN A 134 25.96 -25.30 8.16
CA GLN A 134 27.03 -24.60 8.91
C GLN A 134 27.22 -23.15 8.46
N ILE A 135 27.19 -22.91 7.14
CA ILE A 135 27.26 -21.56 6.60
C ILE A 135 26.01 -20.75 6.98
N ALA A 136 24.84 -21.36 6.99
CA ALA A 136 23.60 -20.69 7.40
C ALA A 136 23.63 -20.24 8.86
N GLU A 137 24.14 -21.08 9.76
CA GLU A 137 24.36 -20.73 11.16
C GLU A 137 25.34 -19.55 11.30
N SER A 138 26.48 -19.64 10.62
CA SER A 138 27.51 -18.58 10.63
C SER A 138 26.98 -17.24 10.11
N VAL A 139 26.15 -17.26 9.07
CA VAL A 139 25.49 -16.06 8.54
C VAL A 139 24.45 -15.51 9.51
N ALA A 140 23.72 -16.36 10.24
CA ALA A 140 22.78 -15.92 11.26
C ALA A 140 23.48 -15.20 12.42
N ASP A 141 24.66 -15.67 12.82
CA ASP A 141 25.52 -15.03 13.83
C ASP A 141 26.04 -13.68 13.34
N LEU A 142 26.57 -13.61 12.12
CA LEU A 142 27.00 -12.34 11.51
C LEU A 142 25.86 -11.35 11.37
N ASP A 143 24.67 -11.80 10.98
CA ASP A 143 23.46 -10.97 10.90
C ASP A 143 23.09 -10.41 12.28
N THR A 144 23.26 -11.20 13.34
CA THR A 144 23.04 -10.77 14.72
C THR A 144 24.09 -9.74 15.15
N GLU A 145 25.36 -9.96 14.81
CA GLU A 145 26.45 -9.03 15.12
C GLU A 145 26.33 -7.71 14.36
N LEU A 146 25.99 -7.75 13.07
CA LEU A 146 25.71 -6.57 12.26
C LEU A 146 24.59 -5.72 12.89
N ARG A 147 23.50 -6.36 13.34
CA ARG A 147 22.40 -5.66 14.04
C ARG A 147 22.85 -5.09 15.37
N ALA A 148 23.61 -5.86 16.17
CA ALA A 148 24.15 -5.41 17.45
C ALA A 148 25.08 -4.18 17.29
N ARG A 149 25.81 -4.09 16.17
CA ARG A 149 26.67 -2.94 15.82
C ARG A 149 25.92 -1.76 15.20
N GLY A 150 24.59 -1.84 15.12
CA GLY A 150 23.71 -0.76 14.68
C GLY A 150 23.45 -0.71 13.18
N VAL A 151 23.80 -1.76 12.43
CA VAL A 151 23.44 -1.87 11.01
C VAL A 151 21.94 -2.12 10.92
N ARG A 152 21.23 -1.23 10.23
CA ARG A 152 19.77 -1.27 10.05
C ARG A 152 19.41 -1.75 8.64
N GLY A 153 18.17 -2.21 8.50
CA GLY A 153 17.62 -2.66 7.22
C GLY A 153 17.47 -4.18 7.12
N ARG A 154 16.86 -4.64 6.04
CA ARG A 154 16.71 -6.07 5.76
C ARG A 154 17.98 -6.59 5.09
N LEU A 155 18.65 -7.53 5.73
CA LEU A 155 19.78 -8.25 5.15
C LEU A 155 19.26 -9.30 4.14
N THR A 156 20.00 -9.52 3.05
CA THR A 156 19.58 -10.43 1.99
C THR A 156 19.61 -11.88 2.51
N PRO A 157 18.49 -12.62 2.48
CA PRO A 157 18.48 -14.02 2.91
C PRO A 157 19.36 -14.88 1.98
N LEU A 158 19.87 -15.99 2.50
CA LEU A 158 20.68 -16.96 1.74
C LEU A 158 19.89 -17.56 0.56
N ASP A 159 18.65 -17.97 0.83
CA ASP A 159 17.69 -18.41 -0.18
C ASP A 159 16.59 -17.35 -0.35
N PRO A 160 16.79 -16.33 -1.22
CA PRO A 160 15.73 -15.41 -1.54
C PRO A 160 14.61 -16.14 -2.31
N PRO A 161 13.33 -15.81 -2.05
CA PRO A 161 12.25 -16.35 -2.88
C PRO A 161 12.47 -15.95 -4.34
N PRO A 162 12.01 -16.77 -5.30
CA PRO A 162 12.14 -16.47 -6.72
C PRO A 162 11.59 -15.07 -6.98
N LYS A 163 12.40 -14.23 -7.62
CA LYS A 163 11.95 -12.88 -7.98
C LYS A 163 10.81 -13.04 -8.99
N PRO A 164 9.67 -12.35 -8.81
CA PRO A 164 8.65 -12.34 -9.83
C PRO A 164 9.27 -11.81 -11.12
N VAL A 165 9.10 -12.54 -12.22
CA VAL A 165 9.61 -12.15 -13.52
C VAL A 165 8.96 -10.82 -13.90
N LYS A 166 9.77 -9.76 -13.89
CA LYS A 166 9.33 -8.43 -14.31
C LYS A 166 9.50 -8.34 -15.81
N ARG A 167 8.40 -8.50 -16.55
CA ARG A 167 8.40 -8.24 -17.98
C ARG A 167 8.77 -6.77 -18.21
N SER A 168 9.77 -6.53 -19.04
CA SER A 168 10.08 -5.18 -19.52
C SER A 168 8.90 -4.71 -20.35
N THR A 169 8.15 -3.73 -19.85
CA THR A 169 7.03 -3.16 -20.60
C THR A 169 7.56 -2.21 -21.65
N ARG A 170 7.45 -2.56 -22.93
CA ARG A 170 7.75 -1.63 -24.04
C ARG A 170 6.94 -0.35 -23.84
N ARG A 171 7.61 0.80 -23.94
CA ARG A 171 6.94 2.11 -23.86
C ARG A 171 5.91 2.20 -24.99
N ARG A 172 4.69 2.65 -24.69
CA ARG A 172 3.67 2.87 -25.70
C ARG A 172 4.01 4.15 -26.47
N GLN A 173 3.82 4.13 -27.80
CA GLN A 173 4.23 5.24 -28.67
C GLN A 173 3.18 6.34 -28.79
N ASP A 174 1.94 6.08 -28.38
CA ASP A 174 0.83 7.03 -28.34
C ASP A 174 0.83 7.91 -27.07
N ALA A 175 1.71 7.63 -26.10
CA ALA A 175 1.82 8.44 -24.90
C ALA A 175 2.77 9.64 -25.13
N PRO A 176 2.33 10.88 -24.83
CA PRO A 176 3.15 12.07 -24.99
C PRO A 176 4.52 11.94 -24.33
N ASP A 177 5.55 12.50 -24.96
CA ASP A 177 6.87 12.58 -24.35
C ASP A 177 6.91 13.65 -23.27
N LEU A 178 7.34 13.24 -22.08
CA LEU A 178 7.59 14.13 -20.97
C LEU A 178 9.06 14.56 -20.98
N PRO A 179 9.36 15.83 -20.64
CA PRO A 179 10.72 16.24 -20.43
C PRO A 179 11.32 15.42 -19.28
N ARG A 180 12.61 15.09 -19.39
CA ARG A 180 13.37 14.47 -18.31
C ARG A 180 14.37 15.50 -17.81
N ARG A 181 14.20 15.94 -16.56
CA ARG A 181 15.12 16.86 -15.91
C ARG A 181 16.07 16.07 -14.99
N PRO A 182 17.33 16.51 -14.81
CA PRO A 182 18.18 15.99 -13.74
C PRO A 182 17.43 16.07 -12.41
N VAL A 183 17.49 15.00 -11.61
CA VAL A 183 16.78 14.94 -10.33
C VAL A 183 17.70 15.48 -9.24
N GLU A 184 17.30 16.59 -8.64
CA GLU A 184 17.93 17.16 -7.45
C GLU A 184 17.40 16.46 -6.18
N HIS A 185 18.29 16.15 -5.25
CA HIS A 185 17.94 15.63 -3.92
C HIS A 185 17.41 16.74 -3.00
N ARG A 186 16.26 17.29 -3.37
CA ARG A 186 15.54 18.32 -2.61
C ARG A 186 14.06 18.03 -2.57
N THR A 187 13.42 18.44 -1.47
CA THR A 187 11.99 18.31 -1.25
C THR A 187 11.28 19.67 -1.22
N LEU A 188 12.05 20.76 -1.10
CA LEU A 188 11.55 22.12 -1.14
C LEU A 188 11.35 22.61 -2.58
N GLY A 189 10.14 23.12 -2.83
CA GLY A 189 9.84 23.83 -4.06
C GLY A 189 10.50 25.21 -4.14
N ARG A 190 10.41 25.83 -5.31
CA ARG A 190 10.91 27.19 -5.56
C ARG A 190 10.27 28.22 -4.60
N VAL A 191 11.10 29.11 -4.07
CA VAL A 191 10.67 30.29 -3.31
C VAL A 191 10.40 31.45 -4.26
N PHE A 192 9.24 32.08 -4.13
CA PHE A 192 8.82 33.24 -4.91
C PHE A 192 8.96 34.52 -4.09
N ALA A 193 9.47 35.59 -4.73
CA ALA A 193 9.74 36.89 -4.10
C ALA A 193 10.43 36.79 -2.73
N GLY A 194 11.38 35.86 -2.60
CA GLY A 194 12.20 35.65 -1.39
C GLY A 194 11.48 35.06 -0.17
N ARG A 195 10.14 34.88 -0.18
CA ARG A 195 9.39 34.41 1.00
C ARG A 195 8.25 33.42 0.72
N TYR A 196 7.64 33.47 -0.46
CA TYR A 196 6.43 32.70 -0.72
C TYR A 196 6.76 31.29 -1.20
N ARG A 197 6.17 30.29 -0.54
CA ARG A 197 6.34 28.87 -0.87
C ARG A 197 4.97 28.26 -1.17
N PRO A 198 4.42 28.49 -2.37
CA PRO A 198 3.07 28.03 -2.71
C PRO A 198 2.99 26.51 -2.75
N SER A 199 1.79 25.99 -2.46
CA SER A 199 1.41 24.61 -2.72
C SER A 199 0.46 24.55 -3.91
N THR A 200 0.52 23.47 -4.67
CA THR A 200 -0.42 23.23 -5.78
C THR A 200 -1.48 22.24 -5.33
N PHE A 201 -2.76 22.59 -5.46
CA PHE A 201 -3.84 21.63 -5.29
C PHE A 201 -4.18 21.00 -6.65
N LEU A 202 -4.31 19.69 -6.67
CA LEU A 202 -4.57 18.89 -7.85
C LEU A 202 -5.62 17.83 -7.51
N THR A 203 -6.58 17.66 -8.41
CA THR A 203 -7.53 16.54 -8.37
C THR A 203 -7.29 15.70 -9.62
N LEU A 204 -7.08 14.40 -9.43
CA LEU A 204 -6.99 13.42 -10.51
C LEU A 204 -8.21 12.53 -10.47
N THR A 205 -8.94 12.45 -11.57
CA THR A 205 -10.07 11.54 -11.72
C THR A 205 -9.75 10.45 -12.74
N LEU A 206 -10.43 9.33 -12.61
CA LEU A 206 -10.55 8.39 -13.72
C LEU A 206 -11.49 8.95 -14.79
N ASP A 207 -11.60 8.23 -15.89
CA ASP A 207 -12.46 8.56 -17.01
C ASP A 207 -13.94 8.21 -16.72
N SER A 208 -14.85 8.67 -17.57
CA SER A 208 -16.26 8.29 -17.47
C SER A 208 -16.49 6.85 -17.93
N TYR A 209 -17.43 6.16 -17.27
CA TYR A 209 -17.86 4.80 -17.60
C TYR A 209 -19.30 4.77 -18.15
N GLY A 210 -19.96 5.92 -18.25
CA GLY A 210 -21.38 6.03 -18.57
C GLY A 210 -22.04 7.11 -17.73
N ARG A 211 -23.26 7.51 -18.11
CA ARG A 211 -24.01 8.55 -17.41
C ARG A 211 -24.61 7.99 -16.11
N VAL A 212 -24.52 8.79 -15.06
CA VAL A 212 -25.09 8.50 -13.73
C VAL A 212 -26.05 9.61 -13.32
N ASP A 213 -27.05 9.26 -12.50
CA ASP A 213 -28.01 10.22 -11.95
C ASP A 213 -27.50 10.86 -10.64
N GLY A 214 -28.37 11.62 -9.96
CA GLY A 214 -28.03 12.30 -8.71
C GLY A 214 -27.73 11.34 -7.55
N ASP A 215 -28.34 10.17 -7.55
CA ASP A 215 -28.16 9.13 -6.53
C ASP A 215 -26.98 8.19 -6.85
N GLY A 216 -26.38 8.35 -8.03
CA GLY A 216 -25.25 7.56 -8.50
C GLY A 216 -25.67 6.24 -9.15
N ALA A 217 -26.94 6.03 -9.48
CA ALA A 217 -27.32 4.91 -10.32
C ALA A 217 -26.91 5.17 -11.77
N ALA A 218 -26.55 4.11 -12.50
CA ALA A 218 -26.34 4.22 -13.94
C ALA A 218 -27.69 4.58 -14.60
N VAL A 219 -27.71 5.63 -15.41
CA VAL A 219 -28.93 6.05 -16.12
C VAL A 219 -29.37 4.97 -17.11
N ASP A 220 -28.40 4.33 -17.75
CA ASP A 220 -28.59 3.15 -18.58
C ASP A 220 -27.68 2.04 -18.06
N PRO A 221 -28.24 1.06 -17.33
CA PRO A 221 -27.48 -0.06 -16.78
C PRO A 221 -26.89 -1.00 -17.84
N ASP A 222 -27.43 -1.04 -19.06
CA ASP A 222 -26.95 -1.98 -20.09
C ASP A 222 -25.73 -1.43 -20.84
N THR A 223 -25.57 -0.11 -20.87
CA THR A 223 -24.44 0.55 -21.58
C THR A 223 -23.34 1.07 -20.66
N TYR A 224 -23.55 1.09 -19.34
CA TYR A 224 -22.51 1.47 -18.39
C TYR A 224 -21.38 0.45 -18.33
N ASP A 225 -20.12 0.88 -18.40
CA ASP A 225 -18.95 0.01 -18.42
C ASP A 225 -18.50 -0.36 -17.00
N TYR A 226 -19.24 -1.28 -16.37
CA TYR A 226 -18.93 -1.81 -15.04
C TYR A 226 -17.56 -2.50 -14.98
N ARG A 227 -17.19 -3.18 -16.07
CA ARG A 227 -15.96 -3.97 -16.13
C ARG A 227 -14.74 -3.06 -16.09
N ARG A 228 -14.72 -2.01 -16.93
CA ARG A 228 -13.66 -1.01 -16.91
C ARG A 228 -13.64 -0.26 -15.57
N ALA A 229 -14.80 0.12 -15.03
CA ALA A 229 -14.87 0.79 -13.73
C ALA A 229 -14.21 -0.03 -12.60
N ALA A 230 -14.51 -1.33 -12.53
CA ALA A 230 -13.92 -2.23 -11.55
C ALA A 230 -12.41 -2.42 -11.76
N ARG A 231 -11.98 -2.64 -13.01
CA ARG A 231 -10.56 -2.81 -13.36
C ARG A 231 -9.75 -1.55 -13.05
N ASP A 232 -10.23 -0.39 -13.46
CA ASP A 232 -9.58 0.88 -13.18
C ASP A 232 -9.46 1.13 -11.68
N ALA A 233 -10.48 0.82 -10.89
CA ALA A 233 -10.45 0.96 -9.44
C ALA A 233 -9.39 0.05 -8.79
N ILE A 234 -9.31 -1.23 -9.19
CA ILE A 234 -8.30 -2.19 -8.69
C ILE A 234 -6.88 -1.70 -8.98
N HIS A 235 -6.66 -1.10 -10.15
CA HIS A 235 -5.34 -0.72 -10.62
C HIS A 235 -5.01 0.78 -10.43
N PHE A 236 -5.93 1.56 -9.84
CA PHE A 236 -5.74 2.98 -9.57
C PHE A 236 -4.50 3.29 -8.71
N PRO A 237 -4.15 2.50 -7.66
CA PRO A 237 -2.93 2.74 -6.89
C PRO A 237 -1.67 2.65 -7.76
N ALA A 238 -1.61 1.68 -8.67
CA ALA A 238 -0.49 1.53 -9.59
C ALA A 238 -0.39 2.70 -10.59
N LEU A 239 -1.53 3.25 -11.02
CA LEU A 239 -1.59 4.46 -11.84
C LEU A 239 -1.06 5.69 -11.07
N LEU A 240 -1.48 5.89 -9.82
CA LEU A 240 -0.99 6.98 -8.96
C LEU A 240 0.52 6.86 -8.70
N ASP A 241 1.04 5.66 -8.49
CA ASP A 241 2.48 5.44 -8.37
C ASP A 241 3.23 5.87 -9.64
N ARG A 242 2.69 5.53 -10.83
CA ARG A 242 3.27 5.99 -12.11
C ARG A 242 3.20 7.51 -12.23
N PHE A 243 2.10 8.13 -11.82
CA PHE A 243 1.94 9.58 -11.84
C PHE A 243 3.07 10.25 -11.05
N TRP A 244 3.29 9.86 -9.80
CA TRP A 244 4.35 10.48 -8.98
C TRP A 244 5.75 10.23 -9.50
N GLN A 245 6.02 9.05 -10.06
CA GLN A 245 7.29 8.78 -10.73
C GLN A 245 7.50 9.70 -11.93
N ASN A 246 6.48 9.87 -12.77
CA ASN A 246 6.53 10.76 -13.92
C ASN A 246 6.66 12.22 -13.48
N THR A 247 5.90 12.66 -12.47
CA THR A 247 6.00 14.02 -11.92
C THR A 247 7.42 14.30 -11.45
N ARG A 248 8.02 13.45 -10.62
CA ARG A 248 9.40 13.64 -10.12
C ARG A 248 10.44 13.69 -11.24
N ARG A 249 10.31 12.83 -12.25
CA ARG A 249 11.19 12.83 -13.44
C ARG A 249 11.01 14.08 -14.31
N CYS A 250 9.77 14.56 -14.44
CA CYS A 250 9.41 15.71 -15.24
C CYS A 250 9.87 17.03 -14.60
N VAL A 251 9.68 17.17 -13.28
CA VAL A 251 10.01 18.41 -12.57
C VAL A 251 11.47 18.44 -12.09
N GLY A 252 12.10 17.29 -11.86
CA GLY A 252 13.51 17.20 -11.46
C GLY A 252 13.77 17.35 -9.95
N TRP A 253 12.79 17.06 -9.09
CA TRP A 253 13.00 17.06 -7.63
C TRP A 253 12.15 16.01 -6.92
N GLU A 254 12.41 15.78 -5.63
CA GLU A 254 11.67 14.84 -4.79
C GLU A 254 10.33 15.44 -4.32
N VAL A 255 9.33 15.40 -5.20
CA VAL A 255 7.98 15.95 -4.93
C VAL A 255 7.37 15.31 -3.69
N GLN A 256 7.08 16.16 -2.70
CA GLN A 256 6.28 15.83 -1.53
C GLN A 256 4.82 16.22 -1.75
N TYR A 257 3.92 15.41 -1.21
CA TYR A 257 2.49 15.65 -1.31
C TYR A 257 1.75 15.16 -0.06
N PHE A 258 0.61 15.80 0.22
CA PHE A 258 -0.47 15.21 0.99
C PHE A 258 -1.58 14.84 0.04
N GLY A 259 -2.20 13.69 0.23
CA GLY A 259 -3.33 13.33 -0.61
C GLY A 259 -4.29 12.40 0.09
N THR A 260 -5.49 12.37 -0.47
CA THR A 260 -6.62 11.57 -0.04
C THR A 260 -7.24 10.96 -1.29
N VAL A 261 -7.54 9.67 -1.22
CA VAL A 261 -8.38 8.98 -2.20
C VAL A 261 -9.80 8.99 -1.65
N GLU A 262 -10.74 9.44 -2.46
CA GLU A 262 -12.15 9.47 -2.14
C GLU A 262 -12.94 8.74 -3.25
N PRO A 263 -14.06 8.10 -2.90
CA PRO A 263 -14.96 7.53 -3.89
C PRO A 263 -15.85 8.64 -4.46
N GLN A 264 -15.91 8.72 -5.78
CA GLN A 264 -16.98 9.44 -6.49
C GLN A 264 -18.25 8.57 -6.52
N GLN A 265 -19.28 9.03 -7.23
CA GLN A 265 -20.44 8.22 -7.58
C GLN A 265 -20.01 6.84 -8.11
N ARG A 266 -20.73 5.79 -7.70
CA ARG A 266 -20.42 4.38 -8.01
C ARG A 266 -19.04 3.90 -7.58
N GLY A 267 -18.39 4.61 -6.66
CA GLY A 267 -17.12 4.19 -6.07
C GLY A 267 -15.91 4.39 -6.99
N ALA A 268 -16.04 5.13 -8.10
CA ALA A 268 -14.91 5.47 -8.95
C ALA A 268 -13.88 6.28 -8.16
N PRO A 269 -12.63 5.81 -8.03
CA PRO A 269 -11.63 6.55 -7.26
C PRO A 269 -11.27 7.89 -7.89
N HIS A 270 -11.20 8.93 -7.06
CA HIS A 270 -10.50 10.16 -7.37
C HIS A 270 -9.50 10.50 -6.27
N PHE A 271 -8.48 11.25 -6.66
CA PHE A 271 -7.37 11.57 -5.78
C PHE A 271 -7.20 13.08 -5.68
N HIS A 272 -7.41 13.59 -4.47
CA HIS A 272 -7.11 14.97 -4.13
C HIS A 272 -5.73 15.06 -3.53
N THR A 273 -4.92 16.01 -3.98
CA THR A 273 -3.58 16.19 -3.44
C THR A 273 -3.18 17.66 -3.35
N ALA A 274 -2.56 17.99 -2.22
CA ALA A 274 -1.73 19.18 -2.08
C ALA A 274 -0.28 18.76 -2.37
N ILE A 275 0.37 19.46 -3.30
CA ILE A 275 1.75 19.26 -3.70
C ILE A 275 2.60 20.39 -3.11
N ARG A 276 3.75 20.04 -2.53
CA ARG A 276 4.69 21.02 -2.01
C ARG A 276 5.46 21.65 -3.17
N GLY A 277 5.25 22.93 -3.40
CA GLY A 277 5.80 23.67 -4.54
C GLY A 277 4.77 24.00 -5.62
N ALA A 278 5.20 24.81 -6.58
CA ALA A 278 4.42 25.20 -7.75
C ALA A 278 4.82 24.36 -8.96
N ILE A 279 3.86 23.66 -9.56
CA ILE A 279 4.03 22.98 -10.85
C ILE A 279 3.07 23.62 -11.85
N PRO A 280 3.54 24.05 -13.04
CA PRO A 280 2.67 24.63 -14.06
C PRO A 280 1.50 23.71 -14.42
N ARG A 281 0.30 24.28 -14.62
CA ARG A 281 -0.89 23.52 -15.03
C ARG A 281 -0.67 22.76 -16.34
N THR A 282 0.09 23.33 -17.27
CA THR A 282 0.46 22.71 -18.54
C THR A 282 1.32 21.45 -18.34
N GLU A 283 2.29 21.50 -17.42
CA GLU A 283 3.10 20.33 -17.05
C GLU A 283 2.24 19.26 -16.38
N LEU A 284 1.39 19.63 -15.41
CA LEU A 284 0.49 18.66 -14.75
C LEU A 284 -0.44 17.97 -15.74
N ARG A 285 -1.04 18.71 -16.68
CA ARG A 285 -1.88 18.13 -17.74
C ARG A 285 -1.10 17.17 -18.64
N ALA A 286 0.11 17.56 -19.04
CA ALA A 286 0.97 16.70 -19.85
C ALA A 286 1.37 15.42 -19.12
N ILE A 287 1.76 15.54 -17.84
CA ILE A 287 2.10 14.41 -16.97
C ILE A 287 0.90 13.47 -16.84
N THR A 288 -0.29 14.01 -16.56
CA THR A 288 -1.50 13.21 -16.42
C THR A 288 -1.83 12.48 -17.73
N ALA A 289 -1.78 13.17 -18.88
CA ALA A 289 -2.04 12.58 -20.19
C ALA A 289 -1.02 11.49 -20.59
N ALA A 290 0.24 11.65 -20.19
CA ALA A 290 1.31 10.67 -20.46
C ALA A 290 1.33 9.51 -19.44
N THR A 291 0.55 9.57 -18.37
CA THR A 291 0.56 8.55 -17.32
C THR A 291 -0.46 7.45 -17.60
N TYR A 292 0.05 6.22 -17.66
CA TYR A 292 -0.76 5.02 -17.83
C TYR A 292 -0.16 3.85 -17.05
N HIS A 293 -0.98 2.85 -16.75
CA HIS A 293 -0.54 1.57 -16.18
C HIS A 293 -1.03 0.41 -17.06
N GLN A 294 -0.11 -0.47 -17.49
CA GLN A 294 -0.43 -1.66 -18.28
C GLN A 294 -0.50 -2.88 -17.37
N VAL A 295 -1.61 -3.60 -17.46
CA VAL A 295 -1.88 -4.84 -16.73
C VAL A 295 -1.63 -6.01 -17.66
N TRP A 296 -0.58 -6.78 -17.37
CA TRP A 296 -0.19 -7.96 -18.15
C TRP A 296 -0.65 -9.22 -17.44
N TRP A 297 -1.96 -9.47 -17.49
CA TRP A 297 -2.60 -10.64 -16.91
C TRP A 297 -3.11 -11.56 -18.03
N PRO A 298 -3.30 -12.86 -17.76
CA PRO A 298 -3.99 -13.74 -18.69
C PRO A 298 -5.40 -13.23 -19.00
N ALA A 299 -5.97 -13.70 -20.11
CA ALA A 299 -7.35 -13.39 -20.47
C ALA A 299 -8.31 -13.81 -19.34
N HIS A 300 -9.16 -12.88 -18.90
CA HIS A 300 -10.03 -13.06 -17.74
C HIS A 300 -11.41 -12.40 -17.96
N ASP A 301 -11.80 -12.20 -19.22
CA ASP A 301 -13.12 -11.67 -19.59
C ASP A 301 -14.22 -12.75 -19.58
N GLN A 302 -13.83 -14.02 -19.50
CA GLN A 302 -14.75 -15.15 -19.47
C GLN A 302 -14.53 -15.99 -18.21
N LEU A 303 -15.64 -16.32 -17.54
CA LEU A 303 -15.63 -17.17 -16.37
C LEU A 303 -15.66 -18.64 -16.83
N LEU A 304 -14.49 -19.29 -16.83
CA LEU A 304 -14.38 -20.70 -17.26
C LEU A 304 -14.74 -21.68 -16.14
N TYR A 305 -14.45 -21.31 -14.90
CA TYR A 305 -14.69 -22.12 -13.71
C TYR A 305 -15.68 -21.41 -12.78
N THR A 306 -16.70 -22.15 -12.36
CA THR A 306 -17.81 -21.66 -11.52
C THR A 306 -17.99 -22.58 -10.32
N ASP A 307 -18.89 -22.24 -9.39
CA ASP A 307 -19.10 -23.01 -8.16
C ASP A 307 -19.41 -24.50 -8.41
N GLY A 308 -20.06 -24.83 -9.54
CA GLY A 308 -20.34 -26.21 -9.93
C GLY A 308 -19.25 -26.89 -10.78
N ARG A 309 -18.22 -26.15 -11.19
CA ARG A 309 -17.16 -26.59 -12.10
C ARG A 309 -15.84 -25.93 -11.71
N LEU A 310 -15.26 -26.41 -10.61
CA LEU A 310 -13.97 -25.91 -10.11
C LEU A 310 -12.80 -26.76 -10.63
N PRO A 311 -11.61 -26.16 -10.80
CA PRO A 311 -10.40 -26.92 -11.06
C PRO A 311 -10.12 -27.92 -9.94
N VAL A 312 -9.61 -29.09 -10.31
CA VAL A 312 -9.30 -30.17 -9.36
C VAL A 312 -7.81 -30.19 -9.09
N TRP A 313 -7.41 -30.36 -7.83
CA TRP A 313 -6.01 -30.52 -7.49
C TRP A 313 -5.52 -31.93 -7.87
N ASP A 314 -4.51 -32.01 -8.73
CA ASP A 314 -3.83 -33.26 -9.09
C ASP A 314 -2.48 -33.37 -8.36
N ILE A 315 -2.34 -34.42 -7.55
CA ILE A 315 -1.14 -34.68 -6.74
C ILE A 315 0.08 -35.02 -7.61
N ARG A 316 -0.11 -35.72 -8.73
CA ARG A 316 0.98 -36.12 -9.65
C ARG A 316 1.46 -34.93 -10.46
N ALA A 317 0.53 -34.13 -10.98
CA ALA A 317 0.86 -32.90 -11.70
C ALA A 317 1.34 -31.78 -10.77
N LYS A 318 1.08 -31.89 -9.46
CA LYS A 318 1.34 -30.86 -8.43
C LYS A 318 0.73 -29.51 -8.80
N GLY A 319 -0.50 -29.55 -9.33
CA GLY A 319 -1.19 -28.38 -9.85
C GLY A 319 -2.68 -28.62 -10.03
N PHE A 320 -3.40 -27.56 -10.37
CA PHE A 320 -4.81 -27.66 -10.71
C PHE A 320 -4.98 -28.15 -12.16
N THR A 321 -5.94 -29.04 -12.38
CA THR A 321 -6.34 -29.55 -13.69
C THR A 321 -7.79 -29.15 -14.01
N ASP A 322 -8.11 -29.06 -15.30
CA ASP A 322 -9.48 -28.88 -15.75
C ASP A 322 -10.32 -30.14 -15.41
N PRO A 323 -11.52 -29.99 -14.81
CA PRO A 323 -12.29 -31.11 -14.30
C PRO A 323 -12.82 -32.04 -15.40
N ASP A 324 -12.97 -31.58 -16.63
CA ASP A 324 -13.54 -32.38 -17.73
C ASP A 324 -12.46 -33.07 -18.55
N THR A 325 -11.33 -32.38 -18.76
CA THR A 325 -10.24 -32.87 -19.63
C THR A 325 -9.07 -33.47 -18.84
N SER A 326 -9.01 -33.23 -17.52
CA SER A 326 -7.86 -33.55 -16.66
C SER A 326 -6.53 -32.92 -17.13
N GLN A 327 -6.58 -31.93 -18.03
CA GLN A 327 -5.37 -31.24 -18.48
C GLN A 327 -4.87 -30.28 -17.40
N PRO A 328 -3.56 -30.25 -17.11
CA PRO A 328 -2.97 -29.29 -16.19
C PRO A 328 -3.23 -27.85 -16.65
N LEU A 329 -3.71 -27.02 -15.74
CA LEU A 329 -3.87 -25.60 -15.98
C LEU A 329 -2.50 -24.92 -15.97
N PRO A 330 -2.27 -23.95 -16.87
CA PRO A 330 -1.03 -23.19 -16.86
C PRO A 330 -0.91 -22.42 -15.55
N THR A 331 0.32 -22.34 -15.02
CA THR A 331 0.63 -21.39 -13.96
C THR A 331 0.39 -19.96 -14.45
N PHE A 332 0.17 -19.03 -13.52
CA PHE A 332 0.01 -17.62 -13.86
C PHE A 332 1.21 -17.09 -14.68
N HIS A 333 2.43 -17.58 -14.38
CA HIS A 333 3.63 -17.22 -15.11
C HIS A 333 3.58 -17.68 -16.57
N GLN A 334 3.31 -18.97 -16.80
CA GLN A 334 3.19 -19.55 -18.14
C GLN A 334 2.11 -18.84 -18.95
N ALA A 335 0.95 -18.58 -18.34
CA ALA A 335 -0.15 -17.86 -18.99
C ALA A 335 0.21 -16.40 -19.33
N CYS A 336 1.20 -15.80 -18.68
CA CYS A 336 1.70 -14.46 -18.97
C CYS A 336 2.84 -14.42 -20.01
N GLU A 337 3.54 -15.54 -20.24
CA GLU A 337 4.70 -15.60 -21.14
C GLU A 337 4.32 -15.28 -22.59
N GLU A 338 3.15 -15.70 -23.03
CA GLU A 338 2.69 -15.61 -24.43
C GLU A 338 1.89 -14.34 -24.74
N LEU A 339 1.65 -13.48 -23.75
CA LEU A 339 0.82 -12.28 -23.97
C LEU A 339 1.48 -11.33 -24.98
N THR A 340 0.74 -10.93 -26.02
CA THR A 340 1.18 -9.94 -27.02
C THR A 340 0.68 -8.54 -26.71
N GLU A 341 -0.42 -8.42 -25.97
CA GLU A 341 -1.05 -7.18 -25.55
C GLU A 341 -1.41 -7.19 -24.06
N PRO A 342 -1.48 -6.00 -23.41
CA PRO A 342 -1.94 -5.93 -22.03
C PRO A 342 -3.45 -6.21 -21.94
N ALA A 343 -3.85 -6.99 -20.95
CA ALA A 343 -5.27 -7.29 -20.69
C ALA A 343 -6.07 -6.05 -20.26
N HIS A 344 -5.40 -5.04 -19.70
CA HIS A 344 -6.03 -3.77 -19.36
C HIS A 344 -5.02 -2.61 -19.35
N VAL A 345 -5.47 -1.41 -19.73
CA VAL A 345 -4.66 -0.19 -19.63
C VAL A 345 -5.46 0.88 -18.90
N VAL A 346 -4.97 1.25 -17.72
CA VAL A 346 -5.58 2.30 -16.90
C VAL A 346 -4.97 3.65 -17.27
N ARG A 347 -5.80 4.68 -17.35
CA ARG A 347 -5.41 6.08 -17.55
C ARG A 347 -6.27 7.00 -16.70
N PHE A 348 -5.81 8.22 -16.49
CA PHE A 348 -6.66 9.28 -15.92
C PHE A 348 -7.66 9.79 -16.96
N GLY A 349 -8.76 10.37 -16.47
CA GLY A 349 -9.72 11.09 -17.29
C GLY A 349 -9.18 12.45 -17.75
N ALA A 350 -9.95 13.13 -18.58
CA ALA A 350 -9.59 14.44 -19.13
C ALA A 350 -9.64 15.58 -18.09
N GLN A 351 -10.32 15.38 -16.96
CA GLN A 351 -10.51 16.40 -15.94
C GLN A 351 -9.32 16.47 -14.99
N VAL A 352 -8.56 17.58 -15.06
CA VAL A 352 -7.33 17.86 -14.29
C VAL A 352 -7.24 19.34 -13.91
#